data_AF-A0A7S4FDZ9-F1
#
_entry.id   AF-A0A7S4FDZ9-F1
#
_cell.length_a   1.000
_cell.length_b   1.000
_cell.length_c   1.000
_cell.angle_alpha   90.00
_cell.angle_beta   90.00
_cell.angle_gamma   90.00
#
_symmetry.space_group_name_H-M   'P 1'
#
loop_
_entity.id
_entity.type
_entity.pdbx_description
1 polymer ?
#
loop_
_entity_poly.entity_id
_entity_poly.type
_entity_poly.pdbx_seq_one_letter_code
_entity_poly.pdbx_strand_id
1 'polypeptide(L)'
;PVATAPAPASPVAVPPQDPPKPGTHADITSPPAFVDQDCGSAPPFSLTYLEGMPNWKVIQNLTVARIMRNQYVSDCDNRRFVIAKIASQGMMYNFLWFQDVLAYALLTNRTMLVHTWGKSWTYARDKFCEVGGVMQTWNCFFEPVSSCPLPPLDQYVCWNSPKAEATKVVVVGQTPKMKCGFFVPHWLPTLKKDVAHKLDYFSRTQFVRFFFRLEARVKAHVAAVKQALNGTLDGAYHGIHVRVGDKHTENAPKEFPRYLRQLRQLPPLNATVKTIFLASDDPAVVEQALADPQGYTIVTNPFEERRSGGQWNQNHLLGRVNATEHVLNFLTDVYLLSEATYFVGTQSSNVGNAVIELLCARRGSIKWPGCFANTLDGVKFSSANHGLLDGPHWSRDR
;
A
#
# COMPACT_ATOMS: atom_id res chain seq x y z
N PRO A 1 -28.87 39.30 25.25
CA PRO A 1 -27.86 39.84 24.29
C PRO A 1 -26.84 38.76 23.93
N VAL A 2 -27.03 38.11 22.79
CA VAL A 2 -26.12 37.08 22.27
C VAL A 2 -25.03 37.80 21.47
N ALA A 3 -23.78 37.64 21.90
CA ALA A 3 -22.62 38.24 21.23
C ALA A 3 -22.30 37.48 19.93
N THR A 4 -22.36 38.17 18.81
CA THR A 4 -21.93 37.69 17.49
C THR A 4 -20.40 37.75 17.37
N ALA A 5 -19.81 36.64 16.95
CA ALA A 5 -18.38 36.56 16.65
C ALA A 5 -18.04 37.33 15.35
N PRO A 6 -16.84 37.94 15.25
CA PRO A 6 -16.44 38.72 14.09
C PRO A 6 -16.10 37.83 12.88
N ALA A 7 -16.43 38.32 11.68
CA ALA A 7 -16.18 37.66 10.41
C ALA A 7 -14.67 37.55 10.09
N PRO A 8 -14.22 36.48 9.40
CA PRO A 8 -12.83 36.29 9.03
C PRO A 8 -12.41 37.25 7.91
N ALA A 9 -11.19 37.77 8.01
CA ALA A 9 -10.58 38.66 7.02
C ALA A 9 -10.31 37.95 5.68
N SER A 10 -10.53 38.69 4.59
CA SER A 10 -10.27 38.22 3.22
C SER A 10 -8.78 38.03 2.94
N PRO A 11 -8.40 37.02 2.11
CA PRO A 11 -7.00 36.75 1.80
C PRO A 11 -6.41 37.80 0.85
N VAL A 12 -5.17 38.19 1.15
CA VAL A 12 -4.34 39.10 0.35
C VAL A 12 -3.87 38.38 -0.92
N ALA A 13 -4.07 39.01 -2.09
CA ALA A 13 -3.65 38.48 -3.38
C ALA A 13 -2.11 38.53 -3.53
N VAL A 14 -1.52 37.42 -4.03
CA VAL A 14 -0.10 37.32 -4.39
C VAL A 14 0.05 37.60 -5.89
N PRO A 15 1.03 38.42 -6.34
CA PRO A 15 1.24 38.69 -7.76
C PRO A 15 1.80 37.45 -8.49
N PRO A 16 1.48 37.28 -9.79
CA PRO A 16 1.97 36.16 -10.57
C PRO A 16 3.48 36.27 -10.87
N GLN A 17 4.18 35.14 -10.81
CA GLN A 17 5.57 35.01 -11.28
C GLN A 17 5.58 34.46 -12.71
N ASP A 18 6.46 35.02 -13.54
CA ASP A 18 6.66 34.61 -14.93
C ASP A 18 7.29 33.21 -15.06
N PRO A 19 6.90 32.42 -16.08
CA PRO A 19 7.47 31.10 -16.32
C PRO A 19 8.86 31.16 -16.96
N PRO A 20 9.76 30.21 -16.63
CA PRO A 20 11.09 30.14 -17.23
C PRO A 20 11.03 29.60 -18.67
N LYS A 21 11.89 30.16 -19.53
CA LYS A 21 11.99 29.82 -20.96
C LYS A 21 12.50 28.39 -21.18
N PRO A 22 11.99 27.67 -22.22
CA PRO A 22 12.41 26.30 -22.54
C PRO A 22 13.77 26.26 -23.24
N GLY A 23 14.65 25.39 -22.76
CA GLY A 23 15.92 25.02 -23.40
C GLY A 23 15.73 23.91 -24.45
N THR A 24 16.57 23.96 -25.47
CA THR A 24 16.56 23.13 -26.69
C THR A 24 16.85 21.65 -26.46
N HIS A 25 16.07 20.78 -27.11
CA HIS A 25 16.22 19.32 -27.14
C HIS A 25 17.36 18.87 -28.07
N ALA A 26 18.15 17.89 -27.63
CA ALA A 26 19.07 17.14 -28.47
C ALA A 26 18.45 15.77 -28.83
N ASP A 27 18.51 15.45 -30.12
CA ASP A 27 18.08 14.20 -30.75
C ASP A 27 18.93 13.00 -30.30
N ILE A 28 18.28 11.88 -29.99
CA ILE A 28 18.93 10.56 -29.88
C ILE A 28 18.07 9.54 -30.61
N THR A 29 18.48 9.22 -31.83
CA THR A 29 17.90 8.15 -32.66
C THR A 29 18.58 6.80 -32.38
N SER A 30 17.74 5.82 -32.02
CA SER A 30 17.91 4.35 -32.10
C SER A 30 18.81 3.63 -31.05
N PRO A 31 18.30 2.57 -30.39
CA PRO A 31 19.10 1.68 -29.55
C PRO A 31 19.72 0.50 -30.35
N PRO A 32 20.92 0.01 -29.96
CA PRO A 32 21.54 -1.15 -30.59
C PRO A 32 20.98 -2.48 -30.07
N ALA A 33 21.03 -3.50 -30.92
CA ALA A 33 20.61 -4.87 -30.64
C ALA A 33 21.57 -5.56 -29.65
N PHE A 34 21.01 -6.30 -28.68
CA PHE A 34 21.76 -7.11 -27.72
C PHE A 34 21.84 -8.57 -28.18
N VAL A 35 23.05 -9.13 -28.10
CA VAL A 35 23.39 -10.54 -28.32
C VAL A 35 23.55 -11.21 -26.96
N ASP A 36 22.96 -12.41 -26.80
CA ASP A 36 23.06 -13.24 -25.58
C ASP A 36 24.49 -13.80 -25.41
N GLN A 37 25.05 -13.67 -24.21
CA GLN A 37 26.29 -14.33 -23.81
C GLN A 37 26.14 -15.00 -22.43
N ASP A 38 26.52 -16.29 -22.40
CA ASP A 38 26.44 -17.20 -21.25
C ASP A 38 27.25 -16.73 -20.03
N CYS A 39 26.67 -16.85 -18.84
CA CYS A 39 27.30 -16.44 -17.58
C CYS A 39 27.72 -17.67 -16.74
N GLY A 40 29.03 -17.86 -16.59
CA GLY A 40 29.63 -18.73 -15.58
C GLY A 40 29.43 -18.20 -14.15
N SER A 41 29.58 -19.11 -13.18
CA SER A 41 29.30 -18.94 -11.75
C SER A 41 30.21 -17.92 -11.05
N ALA A 42 29.61 -16.86 -10.51
CA ALA A 42 30.28 -15.86 -9.65
C ALA A 42 30.01 -16.14 -8.15
N PRO A 43 30.92 -15.75 -7.24
CA PRO A 43 30.82 -16.04 -5.79
C PRO A 43 29.70 -15.23 -5.10
N PRO A 44 29.21 -15.68 -3.92
CA PRO A 44 28.06 -15.08 -3.25
C PRO A 44 28.34 -13.66 -2.74
N PHE A 45 27.44 -12.73 -3.06
CA PHE A 45 27.48 -11.33 -2.66
C PHE A 45 26.90 -11.13 -1.24
N SER A 46 27.51 -10.24 -0.45
CA SER A 46 27.11 -9.93 0.93
C SER A 46 26.03 -8.84 1.00
N LEU A 47 25.04 -9.04 1.88
CA LEU A 47 23.97 -8.10 2.27
C LEU A 47 24.44 -6.67 2.61
N THR A 48 25.70 -6.51 3.05
CA THR A 48 26.27 -5.23 3.47
C THR A 48 26.30 -4.15 2.37
N TYR A 49 26.31 -4.52 1.09
CA TYR A 49 26.43 -3.56 -0.02
C TYR A 49 25.19 -2.68 -0.22
N LEU A 50 23.98 -3.23 -0.06
CA LEU A 50 22.74 -2.44 -0.10
C LEU A 50 22.48 -1.70 1.22
N GLU A 51 22.97 -2.25 2.34
CA GLU A 51 22.78 -1.71 3.67
C GLU A 51 23.64 -0.48 3.97
N GLY A 52 24.77 -0.34 3.27
CA GLY A 52 25.66 0.82 3.33
C GLY A 52 25.35 1.91 2.31
N MET A 53 24.32 1.78 1.46
CA MET A 53 23.98 2.83 0.49
C MET A 53 23.46 4.07 1.24
N PRO A 54 24.19 5.19 1.26
CA PRO A 54 23.85 6.37 2.08
C PRO A 54 22.54 7.07 1.68
N ASN A 55 21.85 6.59 0.64
CA ASN A 55 20.92 7.37 -0.16
C ASN A 55 19.57 6.67 -0.40
N TRP A 56 19.16 5.72 0.44
CA TRP A 56 17.89 5.02 0.24
C TRP A 56 16.68 5.97 0.20
N LYS A 57 16.70 6.99 1.06
CA LYS A 57 15.72 8.09 1.04
C LYS A 57 15.75 8.89 -0.27
N VAL A 58 16.92 9.06 -0.89
CA VAL A 58 17.05 9.71 -2.20
C VAL A 58 16.44 8.83 -3.30
N ILE A 59 16.78 7.54 -3.33
CA ILE A 59 16.22 6.57 -4.28
C ILE A 59 14.70 6.52 -4.14
N GLN A 60 14.20 6.53 -2.90
CA GLN A 60 12.79 6.59 -2.58
C GLN A 60 12.12 7.83 -3.19
N ASN A 61 12.69 9.02 -2.93
CA ASN A 61 12.16 10.28 -3.44
C ASN A 61 12.20 10.34 -4.96
N LEU A 62 13.28 9.85 -5.60
CA LEU A 62 13.37 9.76 -7.06
C LEU A 62 12.31 8.81 -7.64
N THR A 63 12.07 7.67 -6.98
CA THR A 63 11.03 6.71 -7.38
C THR A 63 9.66 7.37 -7.32
N VAL A 64 9.29 7.97 -6.18
CA VAL A 64 8.01 8.66 -6.02
C VAL A 64 7.88 9.82 -7.00
N ALA A 65 8.93 10.65 -7.18
CA ALA A 65 8.92 11.75 -8.14
C ALA A 65 8.72 11.27 -9.58
N ARG A 66 9.27 10.10 -9.96
CA ARG A 66 9.03 9.51 -11.28
C ARG A 66 7.59 9.03 -11.42
N ILE A 67 7.02 8.40 -10.39
CA ILE A 67 5.60 8.03 -10.39
C ILE A 67 4.75 9.30 -10.55
N MET A 68 5.01 10.34 -9.76
CA MET A 68 4.30 11.61 -9.84
C MET A 68 4.37 12.24 -11.23
N ARG A 69 5.55 12.33 -11.85
CA ARG A 69 5.71 12.87 -13.22
C ARG A 69 4.97 12.05 -14.28
N ASN A 70 4.91 10.73 -14.10
CA ASN A 70 4.19 9.85 -15.03
C ASN A 70 2.67 9.95 -14.87
N GLN A 71 2.19 10.25 -13.66
CA GLN A 71 0.77 10.24 -13.32
C GLN A 71 0.11 11.64 -13.35
N TYR A 72 0.87 12.70 -13.10
CA TYR A 72 0.40 14.08 -13.05
C TYR A 72 1.02 14.89 -14.18
N VAL A 73 0.53 14.64 -15.40
CA VAL A 73 0.96 15.35 -16.61
C VAL A 73 0.07 16.58 -16.85
N SER A 74 0.62 17.59 -17.53
CA SER A 74 -0.12 18.78 -17.95
C SER A 74 -0.94 18.57 -19.21
N ASP A 75 -0.49 17.68 -20.11
CA ASP A 75 -1.13 17.36 -21.37
C ASP A 75 -1.68 15.93 -21.35
N CYS A 76 -2.98 15.81 -21.06
CA CYS A 76 -3.68 14.54 -21.05
C CYS A 76 -4.13 14.11 -22.45
N ASP A 77 -4.20 15.03 -23.41
CA ASP A 77 -4.70 14.75 -24.75
C ASP A 77 -3.69 13.94 -25.55
N ASN A 78 -2.39 14.17 -25.36
CA ASN A 78 -1.35 13.37 -26.00
C ASN A 78 -0.90 12.15 -25.17
N ARG A 79 -1.58 11.89 -24.05
CA ARG A 79 -1.18 10.83 -23.13
C ARG A 79 -1.77 9.47 -23.51
N ARG A 80 -0.96 8.42 -23.31
CA ARG A 80 -1.41 7.02 -23.36
C ARG A 80 -1.85 6.59 -21.97
N PHE A 81 -2.94 5.86 -21.87
CA PHE A 81 -3.56 5.47 -20.61
C PHE A 81 -3.55 3.97 -20.40
N VAL A 82 -3.46 3.57 -19.13
CA VAL A 82 -3.85 2.25 -18.68
C VAL A 82 -4.89 2.40 -17.56
N ILE A 83 -6.04 1.76 -17.71
CA ILE A 83 -7.13 1.86 -16.76
C ILE A 83 -7.18 0.57 -15.94
N ALA A 84 -6.95 0.69 -14.64
CA ALA A 84 -7.15 -0.38 -13.68
C ALA A 84 -8.62 -0.46 -13.25
N LYS A 85 -9.22 -1.63 -13.43
CA LYS A 85 -10.57 -1.90 -12.92
C LYS A 85 -10.54 -2.21 -11.43
N ILE A 86 -11.30 -1.44 -10.65
CA ILE A 86 -11.54 -1.75 -9.23
C ILE A 86 -12.25 -3.11 -9.14
N ALA A 87 -11.67 -4.01 -8.35
CA ALA A 87 -12.19 -5.32 -8.01
C ALA A 87 -13.32 -5.27 -7.00
N SER A 88 -14.24 -6.22 -7.14
CA SER A 88 -15.22 -6.58 -6.13
C SER A 88 -14.60 -7.39 -4.96
N GLN A 89 -13.29 -7.30 -4.79
CA GLN A 89 -12.52 -7.99 -3.74
C GLN A 89 -12.20 -7.02 -2.60
N GLY A 90 -11.55 -7.53 -1.56
CA GLY A 90 -11.06 -6.73 -0.43
C GLY A 90 -10.25 -5.51 -0.86
N MET A 91 -10.30 -4.44 -0.07
CA MET A 91 -9.59 -3.20 -0.41
C MET A 91 -8.08 -3.40 -0.63
N MET A 92 -7.40 -4.17 0.23
CA MET A 92 -5.96 -4.40 0.06
C MET A 92 -5.61 -5.36 -1.08
N TYR A 93 -6.57 -6.14 -1.58
CA TYR A 93 -6.40 -6.86 -2.84
C TYR A 93 -6.32 -5.89 -4.02
N ASN A 94 -7.16 -4.84 -4.02
CA ASN A 94 -7.11 -3.79 -5.04
C ASN A 94 -5.76 -3.06 -5.03
N PHE A 95 -5.20 -2.79 -3.86
CA PHE A 95 -3.85 -2.20 -3.76
C PHE A 95 -2.80 -3.08 -4.42
N LEU A 96 -2.76 -4.38 -4.10
CA LEU A 96 -1.83 -5.32 -4.72
C LEU A 96 -1.98 -5.31 -6.25
N TRP A 97 -3.22 -5.38 -6.74
CA TRP A 97 -3.51 -5.31 -8.16
C TRP A 97 -3.05 -3.99 -8.80
N PHE A 98 -3.28 -2.85 -8.13
CA PHE A 98 -2.88 -1.54 -8.64
C PHE A 98 -1.36 -1.37 -8.66
N GLN A 99 -0.61 -2.03 -7.78
CA GLN A 99 0.85 -2.06 -7.85
C GLN A 99 1.32 -2.66 -9.18
N ASP A 100 0.72 -3.78 -9.62
CA ASP A 100 1.06 -4.43 -10.89
C ASP A 100 0.68 -3.55 -12.10
N VAL A 101 -0.50 -2.92 -12.06
CA VAL A 101 -0.94 -2.02 -13.15
C VAL A 101 -0.08 -0.75 -13.21
N LEU A 102 0.35 -0.22 -12.07
CA LEU A 102 1.24 0.94 -12.03
C LEU A 102 2.63 0.60 -12.55
N ALA A 103 3.18 -0.55 -12.20
CA ALA A 103 4.41 -1.05 -12.78
C ALA A 103 4.31 -1.09 -14.31
N TYR A 104 3.25 -1.69 -14.85
CA TYR A 104 2.99 -1.70 -16.29
C TYR A 104 2.86 -0.30 -16.88
N ALA A 105 2.15 0.60 -16.20
CA ALA A 105 2.01 1.99 -16.63
C ALA A 105 3.38 2.67 -16.78
N LEU A 106 4.25 2.48 -15.79
CA LEU A 106 5.61 3.03 -15.80
C LEU A 106 6.48 2.42 -16.90
N LEU A 107 6.40 1.10 -17.13
CA LEU A 107 7.16 0.39 -18.17
C LEU A 107 6.75 0.82 -19.57
N THR A 108 5.45 1.03 -19.80
CA THR A 108 4.89 1.35 -21.12
C THR A 108 4.70 2.85 -21.34
N ASN A 109 5.22 3.68 -20.43
CA ASN A 109 5.03 5.13 -20.40
C ASN A 109 3.56 5.53 -20.59
N ARG A 110 2.66 4.86 -19.88
CA ARG A 110 1.24 5.19 -19.77
C ARG A 110 0.95 5.87 -18.45
N THR A 111 -0.06 6.73 -18.40
CA THR A 111 -0.66 7.23 -17.16
C THR A 111 -1.71 6.22 -16.69
N MET A 112 -1.69 5.90 -15.40
CA MET A 112 -2.64 4.97 -14.81
C MET A 112 -3.88 5.72 -14.37
N LEU A 113 -5.05 5.17 -14.67
CA LEU A 113 -6.33 5.64 -14.19
C LEU A 113 -7.01 4.50 -13.43
N VAL A 114 -7.88 4.85 -12.49
CA VAL A 114 -8.69 3.88 -11.75
C VAL A 114 -10.16 4.13 -12.07
N HIS A 115 -10.90 3.05 -12.37
CA HIS A 115 -12.30 3.20 -12.76
C HIS A 115 -13.15 2.02 -12.26
N THR A 116 -14.44 2.29 -12.01
CA THR A 116 -15.40 1.32 -11.48
C THR A 116 -16.40 0.78 -12.51
N TRP A 117 -16.35 1.25 -13.77
CA TRP A 117 -17.24 0.82 -14.85
C TRP A 117 -18.72 1.06 -14.54
N GLY A 118 -19.04 2.26 -14.05
CA GLY A 118 -20.42 2.63 -13.71
C GLY A 118 -21.01 1.88 -12.51
N LYS A 119 -20.23 1.02 -11.85
CA LYS A 119 -20.64 0.38 -10.60
C LYS A 119 -20.24 1.27 -9.42
N SER A 120 -21.11 1.39 -8.43
CA SER A 120 -20.70 1.96 -7.15
C SER A 120 -19.64 1.04 -6.52
N TRP A 121 -18.58 1.62 -5.97
CA TRP A 121 -17.64 0.84 -5.19
C TRP A 121 -18.30 0.49 -3.87
N THR A 122 -18.34 -0.79 -3.50
CA THR A 122 -19.07 -1.26 -2.31
C THR A 122 -18.74 -0.51 -1.03
N TYR A 123 -17.52 0.02 -0.94
CA TYR A 123 -17.00 0.80 0.18
C TYR A 123 -17.44 2.27 0.19
N ALA A 124 -17.75 2.84 -0.98
CA ALA A 124 -18.05 4.27 -1.13
C ALA A 124 -19.55 4.47 -1.45
N ARG A 125 -20.37 4.55 -0.41
CA ARG A 125 -21.84 4.62 -0.53
C ARG A 125 -22.52 5.63 0.38
N ASP A 126 -21.83 6.07 1.42
CA ASP A 126 -22.34 7.07 2.36
C ASP A 126 -22.22 8.49 1.77
N LYS A 127 -23.02 9.42 2.30
CA LYS A 127 -22.91 10.86 2.04
C LYS A 127 -21.50 11.40 2.31
N PHE A 128 -20.73 10.75 3.20
CA PHE A 128 -19.30 11.02 3.37
C PHE A 128 -18.53 11.00 2.04
N CYS A 129 -18.88 10.09 1.13
CA CYS A 129 -18.27 9.96 -0.19
C CYS A 129 -18.86 10.89 -1.25
N GLU A 130 -19.91 11.66 -0.94
CA GLU A 130 -20.53 12.59 -1.87
C GLU A 130 -19.81 13.95 -1.81
N VAL A 131 -19.40 14.47 -2.97
CA VAL A 131 -18.78 15.79 -3.11
C VAL A 131 -19.51 16.54 -4.21
N GLY A 132 -20.15 17.66 -3.87
CA GLY A 132 -20.90 18.47 -4.83
C GLY A 132 -22.01 17.69 -5.55
N GLY A 133 -22.69 16.77 -4.86
CA GLY A 133 -23.73 15.92 -5.48
C GLY A 133 -23.20 14.68 -6.21
N VAL A 134 -21.87 14.49 -6.27
CA VAL A 134 -21.25 13.40 -7.03
C VAL A 134 -20.62 12.38 -6.08
N MET A 135 -21.09 11.14 -6.15
CA MET A 135 -20.55 10.00 -5.40
C MET A 135 -19.14 9.68 -5.88
N GLN A 136 -18.16 9.90 -5.01
CA GLN A 136 -16.77 9.54 -5.26
C GLN A 136 -16.56 8.03 -5.06
N THR A 137 -15.56 7.47 -5.73
CA THR A 137 -15.18 6.06 -5.57
C THR A 137 -13.82 5.96 -4.89
N TRP A 138 -12.74 5.81 -5.66
CA TRP A 138 -11.36 5.86 -5.15
C TRP A 138 -11.11 7.14 -4.33
N ASN A 139 -11.50 8.28 -4.91
CA ASN A 139 -11.41 9.63 -4.33
C ASN A 139 -12.29 9.88 -3.12
N CYS A 140 -13.09 8.90 -2.67
CA CYS A 140 -13.70 8.99 -1.35
C CYS A 140 -12.62 8.87 -0.25
N PHE A 141 -11.63 8.00 -0.47
CA PHE A 141 -10.67 7.61 0.57
C PHE A 141 -9.22 8.05 0.30
N PHE A 142 -8.84 8.13 -0.97
CA PHE A 142 -7.47 8.36 -1.39
C PHE A 142 -7.37 9.49 -2.42
N GLU A 143 -6.27 10.21 -2.40
CA GLU A 143 -5.96 11.22 -3.42
C GLU A 143 -6.03 10.61 -4.83
N PRO A 144 -6.36 11.41 -5.86
CA PRO A 144 -6.41 10.93 -7.24
C PRO A 144 -5.14 10.18 -7.62
N VAL A 145 -5.28 9.12 -8.42
CA VAL A 145 -4.11 8.41 -8.97
C VAL A 145 -3.41 9.24 -10.03
N SER A 146 -4.12 10.15 -10.70
CA SER A 146 -3.62 10.98 -11.80
C SER A 146 -4.31 12.34 -11.84
N SER A 147 -3.70 13.33 -12.49
CA SER A 147 -4.36 14.60 -12.87
C SER A 147 -5.30 14.47 -14.08
N CYS A 148 -5.17 13.39 -14.86
CA CYS A 148 -5.92 13.26 -16.11
C CYS A 148 -7.34 12.74 -15.88
N PRO A 149 -8.32 13.29 -16.64
CA PRO A 149 -9.67 12.76 -16.62
C PRO A 149 -9.72 11.38 -17.30
N LEU A 150 -10.81 10.66 -17.04
CA LEU A 150 -11.07 9.41 -17.73
C LEU A 150 -11.35 9.68 -19.22
N PRO A 151 -10.62 9.06 -20.16
CA PRO A 151 -10.93 9.16 -21.57
C PRO A 151 -12.24 8.43 -21.91
N PRO A 152 -12.86 8.70 -23.07
CA PRO A 152 -13.99 7.93 -23.58
C PRO A 152 -13.71 6.42 -23.56
N LEU A 153 -14.63 5.66 -22.98
CA LEU A 153 -14.50 4.21 -22.76
C LEU A 153 -14.91 3.36 -23.98
N ASP A 154 -15.15 3.97 -25.13
CA ASP A 154 -15.43 3.30 -26.39
C ASP A 154 -14.15 2.95 -27.18
N GLN A 155 -13.00 3.51 -26.78
CA GLN A 155 -11.72 3.39 -27.50
C GLN A 155 -10.66 2.54 -26.78
N TYR A 156 -11.04 1.66 -25.86
CA TYR A 156 -10.07 0.82 -25.16
C TYR A 156 -9.84 -0.54 -25.84
N VAL A 157 -8.67 -1.10 -25.58
CA VAL A 157 -8.38 -2.52 -25.83
C VAL A 157 -7.95 -3.20 -24.52
N CYS A 158 -8.20 -4.50 -24.42
CA CYS A 158 -7.67 -5.29 -23.31
C CYS A 158 -6.13 -5.33 -23.38
N TRP A 159 -5.47 -5.34 -22.23
CA TRP A 159 -4.01 -5.31 -22.12
C TRP A 159 -3.30 -6.48 -22.80
N ASN A 160 -3.96 -7.63 -22.89
CA ASN A 160 -3.46 -8.82 -23.56
C ASN A 160 -3.78 -8.87 -25.07
N SER A 161 -4.39 -7.80 -25.61
CA SER A 161 -4.64 -7.69 -27.04
C SER A 161 -3.32 -7.41 -27.78
N PRO A 162 -3.08 -8.02 -28.96
CA PRO A 162 -1.97 -7.64 -29.83
C PRO A 162 -1.94 -6.15 -30.20
N LYS A 163 -3.10 -5.47 -30.13
CA LYS A 163 -3.21 -4.02 -30.41
C LYS A 163 -2.86 -3.14 -29.20
N ALA A 164 -2.64 -3.72 -28.02
CA ALA A 164 -2.41 -2.95 -26.79
C ALA A 164 -1.22 -2.00 -26.89
N GLU A 165 -0.19 -2.31 -27.67
CA GLU A 165 0.96 -1.42 -27.86
C GLU A 165 0.66 -0.21 -28.77
N ALA A 166 -0.24 -0.34 -29.74
CA ALA A 166 -0.60 0.77 -30.63
C ALA A 166 -1.72 1.66 -30.06
N THR A 167 -2.55 1.11 -29.15
CA THR A 167 -3.75 1.83 -28.69
C THR A 167 -3.44 2.87 -27.61
N LYS A 168 -4.11 4.03 -27.68
CA LYS A 168 -4.02 5.10 -26.67
C LYS A 168 -4.51 4.64 -25.30
N VAL A 169 -5.63 3.94 -25.21
CA VAL A 169 -6.24 3.48 -23.95
C VAL A 169 -6.20 1.95 -23.85
N VAL A 170 -5.60 1.44 -22.77
CA VAL A 170 -5.59 0.02 -22.44
C VAL A 170 -6.35 -0.22 -21.15
N VAL A 171 -7.15 -1.27 -21.09
CA VAL A 171 -7.85 -1.69 -19.87
C VAL A 171 -7.23 -2.96 -19.33
N VAL A 172 -6.97 -2.95 -18.03
CA VAL A 172 -6.52 -4.13 -17.29
C VAL A 172 -7.65 -4.60 -16.38
N GLY A 173 -8.26 -5.72 -16.77
CA GLY A 173 -9.17 -6.47 -15.91
C GLY A 173 -8.42 -7.38 -14.94
N GLN A 174 -9.13 -7.93 -13.95
CA GLN A 174 -8.59 -8.96 -13.05
C GLN A 174 -8.48 -10.29 -13.77
N THR A 175 -7.49 -10.44 -14.65
CA THR A 175 -7.09 -11.75 -15.17
C THR A 175 -5.82 -12.21 -14.46
N PRO A 176 -5.60 -13.53 -14.31
CA PRO A 176 -4.84 -14.04 -13.18
C PRO A 176 -3.37 -13.64 -13.12
N LYS A 177 -2.73 -13.23 -14.22
CA LYS A 177 -1.31 -12.86 -14.21
C LYS A 177 -1.02 -11.84 -15.32
N MET A 178 -0.98 -10.55 -14.99
CA MET A 178 -0.05 -9.69 -15.71
C MET A 178 1.34 -10.26 -15.41
N LYS A 179 1.97 -10.93 -16.38
CA LYS A 179 3.38 -11.33 -16.29
C LYS A 179 4.29 -10.10 -16.43
N CYS A 180 3.96 -9.01 -15.74
CA CYS A 180 4.98 -8.04 -15.42
C CYS A 180 5.87 -8.77 -14.44
N GLY A 181 6.96 -9.39 -14.92
CA GLY A 181 8.01 -9.86 -14.03
C GLY A 181 8.41 -8.73 -13.09
N PHE A 182 9.04 -9.08 -11.97
CA PHE A 182 9.54 -8.15 -10.94
C PHE A 182 9.83 -6.76 -11.51
N PHE A 183 9.06 -5.74 -11.10
CA PHE A 183 9.32 -4.39 -11.58
C PHE A 183 10.56 -3.87 -10.87
N VAL A 184 11.68 -4.08 -11.53
CA VAL A 184 12.93 -3.40 -11.21
C VAL A 184 13.04 -2.23 -12.18
N PRO A 185 12.86 -0.98 -11.72
CA PRO A 185 13.02 0.15 -12.60
C PRO A 185 14.42 0.09 -13.25
N HIS A 186 14.48 0.01 -14.58
CA HIS A 186 15.74 -0.16 -15.35
C HIS A 186 16.79 0.93 -15.09
N TRP A 187 16.37 2.05 -14.49
CA TRP A 187 17.20 3.20 -14.14
C TRP A 187 17.73 3.15 -12.69
N LEU A 188 17.28 2.20 -11.86
CA LEU A 188 18.04 1.83 -10.68
C LEU A 188 19.29 1.12 -11.22
N PRO A 189 20.48 1.74 -11.08
CA PRO A 189 21.69 1.32 -11.76
C PRO A 189 21.90 -0.17 -11.52
N THR A 190 22.17 -0.93 -12.60
CA THR A 190 22.47 -2.38 -12.69
C THR A 190 22.82 -3.02 -11.35
N LEU A 191 21.80 -3.15 -10.52
CA LEU A 191 21.85 -3.90 -9.30
C LEU A 191 21.70 -5.33 -9.79
N LYS A 192 22.74 -6.12 -9.54
CA LYS A 192 22.91 -7.48 -10.04
C LYS A 192 21.63 -8.31 -9.86
N LYS A 193 21.46 -9.37 -10.67
CA LYS A 193 20.26 -10.24 -10.62
C LYS A 193 19.97 -10.79 -9.21
N ASP A 194 20.98 -10.88 -8.35
CA ASP A 194 20.92 -11.31 -6.94
C ASP A 194 20.17 -10.35 -5.99
N VAL A 195 19.79 -9.15 -6.44
CA VAL A 195 19.01 -8.18 -5.65
C VAL A 195 17.66 -7.83 -6.28
N ALA A 196 17.26 -8.50 -7.36
CA ALA A 196 16.02 -8.24 -8.08
C ALA A 196 14.77 -8.37 -7.20
N HIS A 197 14.72 -9.37 -6.31
CA HIS A 197 13.61 -9.55 -5.36
C HIS A 197 13.55 -8.43 -4.31
N LYS A 198 14.71 -7.93 -3.86
CA LYS A 198 14.79 -6.78 -2.93
C LYS A 198 14.30 -5.51 -3.61
N LEU A 199 14.59 -5.35 -4.91
CA LEU A 199 14.14 -4.22 -5.70
C LEU A 199 12.66 -4.28 -6.06
N ASP A 200 12.12 -5.47 -6.33
CA ASP A 200 10.67 -5.63 -6.49
C ASP A 200 9.95 -5.22 -5.21
N TYR A 201 10.38 -5.79 -4.08
CA TYR A 201 9.79 -5.47 -2.79
C TYR A 201 9.90 -3.97 -2.50
N PHE A 202 11.08 -3.37 -2.77
CA PHE A 202 11.25 -1.92 -2.72
C PHE A 202 10.22 -1.16 -3.56
N SER A 203 10.09 -1.48 -4.85
CA SER A 203 9.13 -0.84 -5.75
C SER A 203 7.71 -0.92 -5.19
N ARG A 204 7.31 -2.08 -4.68
CA ARG A 204 6.01 -2.30 -4.05
C ARG A 204 5.78 -1.39 -2.84
N THR A 205 6.79 -1.20 -2.00
CA THR A 205 6.72 -0.22 -0.90
C THR A 205 6.47 1.21 -1.39
N GLN A 206 7.02 1.59 -2.56
CA GLN A 206 6.80 2.92 -3.13
C GLN A 206 5.44 3.06 -3.81
N PHE A 207 4.96 1.99 -4.44
CA PHE A 207 3.63 1.96 -5.03
C PHE A 207 2.54 2.01 -3.96
N VAL A 208 2.66 1.24 -2.88
CA VAL A 208 1.70 1.32 -1.77
C VAL A 208 1.72 2.72 -1.15
N ARG A 209 2.91 3.34 -0.98
CA ARG A 209 3.04 4.72 -0.48
C ARG A 209 2.33 5.72 -1.40
N PHE A 210 2.45 5.55 -2.71
CA PHE A 210 1.80 6.40 -3.70
C PHE A 210 0.27 6.25 -3.66
N PHE A 211 -0.25 5.03 -3.54
CA PHE A 211 -1.68 4.77 -3.48
C PHE A 211 -2.31 5.11 -2.13
N PHE A 212 -1.58 4.96 -1.03
CA PHE A 212 -2.07 5.22 0.32
C PHE A 212 -1.99 6.71 0.72
N ARG A 213 -1.97 7.62 -0.26
CA ARG A 213 -2.16 9.04 -0.01
C ARG A 213 -3.62 9.28 0.37
N LEU A 214 -3.88 9.37 1.66
CA LEU A 214 -5.24 9.55 2.17
C LEU A 214 -5.81 10.91 1.79
N GLU A 215 -7.10 10.96 1.45
CA GLU A 215 -7.83 12.22 1.28
C GLU A 215 -7.87 13.03 2.57
N ALA A 216 -8.03 14.36 2.46
CA ALA A 216 -8.01 15.26 3.62
C ALA A 216 -9.04 14.87 4.70
N ARG A 217 -10.23 14.43 4.29
CA ARG A 217 -11.29 13.97 5.20
C ARG A 217 -10.93 12.68 5.94
N VAL A 218 -10.25 11.74 5.26
CA VAL A 218 -9.76 10.52 5.89
C VAL A 218 -8.60 10.81 6.84
N LYS A 219 -7.68 11.72 6.46
CA LYS A 219 -6.61 12.20 7.36
C LYS A 219 -7.21 12.83 8.63
N ALA A 220 -8.30 13.60 8.51
CA ALA A 220 -9.02 14.16 9.66
C ALA A 220 -9.63 13.07 10.55
N HIS A 221 -10.21 12.02 9.97
CA HIS A 221 -10.70 10.85 10.72
C HIS A 221 -9.58 10.14 11.49
N VAL A 222 -8.46 9.87 10.82
CA VAL A 222 -7.26 9.28 11.46
C VAL A 222 -6.77 10.17 12.60
N ALA A 223 -6.72 11.49 12.40
CA ALA A 223 -6.33 12.43 13.44
C ALA A 223 -7.29 12.42 14.64
N ALA A 224 -8.60 12.33 14.40
CA ALA A 224 -9.61 12.21 15.46
C ALA A 224 -9.45 10.91 16.26
N VAL A 225 -9.18 9.78 15.59
CA VAL A 225 -8.86 8.51 16.27
C VAL A 225 -7.59 8.63 17.10
N LYS A 226 -6.52 9.22 16.54
CA LYS A 226 -5.27 9.46 17.29
C LYS A 226 -5.50 10.34 18.52
N GLN A 227 -6.34 11.37 18.39
CA GLN A 227 -6.72 12.23 19.50
C GLN A 227 -7.54 11.49 20.56
N ALA A 228 -8.44 10.58 20.17
CA ALA A 228 -9.17 9.74 21.11
C ALA A 228 -8.26 8.75 21.85
N LEU A 229 -7.12 8.38 21.23
CA LEU A 229 -6.08 7.52 21.80
C LEU A 229 -4.98 8.32 22.53
N ASN A 230 -5.10 9.65 22.61
CA ASN A 230 -4.08 10.56 23.16
C ASN A 230 -3.64 10.13 24.56
N GLY A 231 -2.34 10.21 24.82
CA GLY A 231 -1.69 9.68 26.03
C GLY A 231 -1.33 8.20 25.96
N THR A 232 -1.96 7.41 25.09
CA THR A 232 -1.71 5.96 25.00
C THR A 232 -0.77 5.59 23.86
N LEU A 233 -0.85 6.29 22.72
CA LEU A 233 0.02 6.08 21.54
C LEU A 233 1.01 7.23 21.28
N ASP A 234 1.26 8.10 22.26
CA ASP A 234 2.12 9.28 22.10
C ASP A 234 3.62 8.91 22.00
N GLY A 235 3.98 7.67 22.32
CA GLY A 235 5.33 7.13 22.25
C GLY A 235 5.51 6.01 21.24
N ALA A 236 6.65 5.34 21.31
CA ALA A 236 6.89 4.12 20.55
C ALA A 236 5.91 3.02 21.00
N TYR A 237 5.27 2.35 20.04
CA TYR A 237 4.41 1.18 20.28
C TYR A 237 4.73 0.07 19.27
N HIS A 238 4.26 -1.14 19.55
CA HIS A 238 4.27 -2.27 18.61
C HIS A 238 2.90 -2.43 17.96
N GLY A 239 2.87 -2.91 16.71
CA GLY A 239 1.63 -3.19 15.98
C GLY A 239 1.40 -4.68 15.88
N ILE A 240 0.20 -5.14 16.24
CA ILE A 240 -0.24 -6.51 15.99
C ILE A 240 -1.50 -6.48 15.14
N HIS A 241 -1.52 -7.30 14.09
CA HIS A 241 -2.72 -7.53 13.29
C HIS A 241 -3.09 -9.01 13.28
N VAL A 242 -4.27 -9.32 13.80
CA VAL A 242 -4.84 -10.68 13.83
C VAL A 242 -6.02 -10.71 12.86
N ARG A 243 -5.89 -11.48 11.78
CA ARG A 243 -6.98 -11.72 10.82
C ARG A 243 -7.61 -13.07 11.10
N VAL A 244 -8.88 -13.09 11.46
CA VAL A 244 -9.66 -14.32 11.69
C VAL A 244 -10.75 -14.45 10.62
N GLY A 245 -11.73 -13.55 10.63
CA GLY A 245 -12.81 -13.35 9.65
C GLY A 245 -13.20 -14.55 8.77
N ASP A 246 -13.41 -14.31 7.48
CA ASP A 246 -13.57 -15.31 6.41
C ASP A 246 -12.31 -16.16 6.17
N LYS A 247 -11.17 -15.71 6.71
CA LYS A 247 -9.85 -16.31 6.51
C LYS A 247 -9.68 -17.67 7.20
N HIS A 248 -10.53 -18.01 8.17
CA HIS A 248 -10.54 -19.34 8.81
C HIS A 248 -10.68 -20.50 7.80
N THR A 249 -11.31 -20.24 6.65
CA THR A 249 -11.40 -21.20 5.54
C THR A 249 -10.08 -21.39 4.79
N GLU A 250 -9.17 -20.41 4.84
CA GLU A 250 -7.88 -20.44 4.16
C GLU A 250 -6.72 -20.83 5.07
N ASN A 251 -6.80 -20.52 6.37
CA ASN A 251 -5.80 -20.82 7.39
C ASN A 251 -6.46 -21.10 8.74
N ALA A 252 -5.88 -22.01 9.53
CA ALA A 252 -6.32 -22.25 10.90
C ALA A 252 -6.27 -20.94 11.72
N PRO A 253 -7.30 -20.66 12.55
CA PRO A 253 -7.29 -19.53 13.47
C PRO A 253 -6.02 -19.53 14.33
N LYS A 254 -5.45 -18.34 14.54
CA LYS A 254 -4.23 -18.16 15.32
C LYS A 254 -4.57 -17.34 16.54
N GLU A 255 -4.35 -17.91 17.71
CA GLU A 255 -4.60 -17.27 18.99
C GLU A 255 -3.66 -16.07 19.22
N PHE A 256 -4.16 -15.04 19.90
CA PHE A 256 -3.39 -13.84 20.21
C PHE A 256 -2.05 -14.11 20.93
N PRO A 257 -1.95 -15.03 21.91
CA PRO A 257 -0.67 -15.35 22.58
C PRO A 257 0.46 -15.75 21.62
N ARG A 258 0.13 -16.30 20.44
CA ARG A 258 1.13 -16.63 19.42
C ARG A 258 1.80 -15.40 18.83
N TYR A 259 1.04 -14.33 18.60
CA TYR A 259 1.56 -13.06 18.09
C TYR A 259 2.42 -12.37 19.16
N LEU A 260 2.05 -12.46 20.44
CA LEU A 260 2.87 -11.97 21.55
C LEU A 260 4.21 -12.71 21.67
N ARG A 261 4.22 -14.05 21.52
CA ARG A 261 5.47 -14.82 21.52
C ARG A 261 6.43 -14.34 20.42
N GLN A 262 5.89 -14.07 19.23
CA GLN A 262 6.66 -13.55 18.10
C GLN A 262 7.20 -12.15 18.37
N LEU A 263 6.38 -11.26 18.93
CA LEU A 263 6.82 -9.93 19.32
C LEU A 263 7.99 -9.97 20.33
N ARG A 264 7.94 -10.88 21.32
CA ARG A 264 8.99 -11.08 22.32
C ARG A 264 10.31 -11.62 21.75
N GLN A 265 10.27 -12.24 20.58
CA GLN A 265 11.48 -12.76 19.89
C GLN A 265 12.19 -11.68 19.08
N LEU A 266 11.56 -10.52 18.86
CA LEU A 266 12.21 -9.42 18.16
C LEU A 266 13.35 -8.83 19.02
N PRO A 267 14.41 -8.27 18.41
CA PRO A 267 15.60 -7.84 19.13
C PRO A 267 15.28 -6.96 20.35
N PRO A 268 16.02 -7.11 21.46
CA PRO A 268 15.71 -6.50 22.76
C PRO A 268 15.86 -4.97 22.80
N LEU A 269 16.19 -4.33 21.67
CA LEU A 269 16.39 -2.89 21.54
C LEU A 269 15.19 -2.06 22.04
N ASN A 270 14.01 -2.67 22.24
CA ASN A 270 12.81 -2.01 22.75
C ASN A 270 12.13 -2.77 23.90
N ALA A 271 12.88 -3.40 24.83
CA ALA A 271 12.29 -3.97 26.06
C ALA A 271 11.46 -2.95 26.88
N THR A 272 11.67 -1.65 26.62
CA THR A 272 10.96 -0.49 27.16
C THR A 272 9.60 -0.23 26.52
N VAL A 273 9.35 -0.68 25.29
CA VAL A 273 8.06 -0.48 24.61
C VAL A 273 7.04 -1.47 25.16
N LYS A 274 6.11 -0.98 25.96
CA LYS A 274 5.03 -1.77 26.56
C LYS A 274 3.68 -1.59 25.90
N THR A 275 3.55 -0.66 24.97
CA THR A 275 2.28 -0.42 24.28
C THR A 275 2.17 -1.25 23.00
N ILE A 276 1.03 -1.90 22.81
CA ILE A 276 0.67 -2.62 21.58
C ILE A 276 -0.60 -1.99 21.02
N PHE A 277 -0.55 -1.50 19.78
CA PHE A 277 -1.74 -1.27 18.98
C PHE A 277 -2.17 -2.58 18.31
N LEU A 278 -3.36 -3.07 18.64
CA LEU A 278 -3.95 -4.29 18.13
C LEU A 278 -5.09 -3.95 17.16
N ALA A 279 -4.99 -4.45 15.94
CA ALA A 279 -6.09 -4.49 14.98
C ALA A 279 -6.55 -5.93 14.76
N SER A 280 -7.84 -6.17 14.86
CA SER A 280 -8.46 -7.48 14.65
C SER A 280 -9.88 -7.31 14.16
N ASP A 281 -10.25 -8.10 13.17
CA ASP A 281 -11.64 -8.17 12.69
C ASP A 281 -12.53 -9.07 13.57
N ASP A 282 -11.93 -9.73 14.56
CA ASP A 282 -12.62 -10.59 15.52
C ASP A 282 -12.65 -9.94 16.92
N PRO A 283 -13.84 -9.67 17.47
CA PRO A 283 -13.98 -9.10 18.81
C PRO A 283 -13.46 -10.04 19.91
N ALA A 284 -13.55 -11.37 19.74
CA ALA A 284 -13.09 -12.32 20.76
C ALA A 284 -11.55 -12.24 20.96
N VAL A 285 -10.81 -11.95 19.88
CA VAL A 285 -9.37 -11.71 19.96
C VAL A 285 -9.06 -10.44 20.74
N VAL A 286 -9.85 -9.37 20.54
CA VAL A 286 -9.68 -8.10 21.25
C VAL A 286 -10.00 -8.26 22.73
N GLU A 287 -11.12 -8.91 23.07
CA GLU A 287 -11.50 -9.23 24.44
C GLU A 287 -10.43 -10.07 25.14
N GLN A 288 -9.93 -11.12 24.48
CA GLN A 288 -8.84 -11.94 25.01
C GLN A 288 -7.58 -11.12 25.29
N ALA A 289 -7.17 -10.26 24.35
CA ALA A 289 -5.97 -9.44 24.47
C ALA A 289 -6.08 -8.40 25.59
N LEU A 290 -7.26 -7.81 25.78
CA LEU A 290 -7.53 -6.85 26.85
C LEU A 290 -7.61 -7.53 28.23
N ALA A 291 -8.14 -8.75 28.30
CA ALA A 291 -8.28 -9.51 29.55
C ALA A 291 -6.94 -10.07 30.08
N ASP A 292 -6.05 -10.51 29.18
CA ASP A 292 -4.70 -10.96 29.53
C ASP A 292 -3.65 -10.27 28.64
N PRO A 293 -3.24 -9.04 29.00
CA PRO A 293 -2.30 -8.29 28.20
C PRO A 293 -0.84 -8.75 28.43
N GLN A 294 -0.59 -9.68 29.36
CA GLN A 294 0.74 -10.24 29.67
C GLN A 294 1.86 -9.21 29.83
N GLY A 295 1.57 -8.13 30.57
CA GLY A 295 2.52 -7.05 30.87
C GLY A 295 2.66 -5.98 29.79
N TYR A 296 1.76 -5.96 28.79
CA TYR A 296 1.64 -4.89 27.81
C TYR A 296 0.44 -3.98 28.13
N THR A 297 0.39 -2.81 27.50
CA THR A 297 -0.80 -1.96 27.38
C THR A 297 -1.37 -2.20 25.99
N ILE A 298 -2.52 -2.87 25.91
CA ILE A 298 -3.20 -3.13 24.63
C ILE A 298 -4.12 -1.96 24.30
N VAL A 299 -3.98 -1.44 23.09
CA VAL A 299 -4.76 -0.33 22.54
C VAL A 299 -5.42 -0.79 21.26
N THR A 300 -6.68 -0.46 21.05
CA THR A 300 -7.40 -0.76 19.81
C THR A 300 -8.08 0.50 19.30
N ASN A 301 -8.52 0.49 18.05
CA ASN A 301 -9.32 1.59 17.51
C ASN A 301 -10.68 1.66 18.24
N PRO A 302 -11.01 2.78 18.91
CA PRO A 302 -12.21 2.89 19.74
C PRO A 302 -13.49 3.05 18.92
N PHE A 303 -13.40 3.41 17.64
CA PHE A 303 -14.55 3.60 16.77
C PHE A 303 -14.85 2.39 15.88
N GLU A 304 -14.02 1.35 15.94
CA GLU A 304 -14.22 0.15 15.12
C GLU A 304 -15.35 -0.71 15.69
N GLU A 305 -16.47 -0.78 14.97
CA GLU A 305 -17.49 -1.82 15.18
C GLU A 305 -16.94 -3.19 14.73
N ARG A 306 -16.71 -4.08 15.70
CA ARG A 306 -16.23 -5.45 15.45
C ARG A 306 -17.40 -6.43 15.51
N ARG A 307 -17.39 -7.43 14.63
CA ARG A 307 -18.46 -8.43 14.55
C ARG A 307 -17.88 -9.84 14.39
N SER A 308 -18.30 -10.76 15.25
CA SER A 308 -17.87 -12.16 15.21
C SER A 308 -18.38 -12.89 13.97
N GLY A 309 -17.55 -13.73 13.37
CA GLY A 309 -17.98 -14.80 12.45
C GLY A 309 -18.58 -14.36 11.10
N GLY A 310 -18.45 -13.09 10.72
CA GLY A 310 -18.96 -12.62 9.44
C GLY A 310 -18.01 -12.94 8.28
N GLN A 311 -18.51 -13.59 7.23
CA GLN A 311 -17.91 -13.41 5.92
C GLN A 311 -18.05 -11.92 5.57
N TRP A 312 -16.95 -11.17 5.59
CA TRP A 312 -16.89 -9.82 5.04
C TRP A 312 -16.94 -9.86 3.50
N ASN A 313 -17.82 -10.68 2.94
CA ASN A 313 -18.13 -10.67 1.53
C ASN A 313 -18.95 -9.40 1.24
N GLN A 314 -18.86 -8.91 0.01
CA GLN A 314 -19.51 -7.65 -0.39
C GLN A 314 -21.03 -7.64 -0.13
N ASN A 315 -21.66 -8.81 -0.08
CA ASN A 315 -23.09 -8.96 0.16
C ASN A 315 -23.45 -8.72 1.64
N HIS A 316 -22.54 -8.98 2.59
CA HIS A 316 -22.74 -8.64 4.00
C HIS A 316 -22.59 -7.13 4.28
N LEU A 317 -21.71 -6.45 3.54
CA LEU A 317 -21.55 -4.98 3.60
C LEU A 317 -22.73 -4.23 2.96
N LEU A 318 -23.54 -4.92 2.15
CA LEU A 318 -24.57 -4.33 1.30
C LEU A 318 -25.89 -3.95 2.02
N GLY A 319 -25.94 -3.96 3.35
CA GLY A 319 -27.15 -3.54 4.07
C GLY A 319 -27.17 -3.72 5.59
N ARG A 320 -26.06 -4.16 6.22
CA ARG A 320 -26.01 -4.39 7.68
C ARG A 320 -24.99 -3.54 8.42
N VAL A 321 -24.10 -2.87 7.69
CA VAL A 321 -22.97 -2.10 8.22
C VAL A 321 -22.83 -0.84 7.38
N ASN A 322 -22.46 0.28 8.00
CA ASN A 322 -21.97 1.43 7.25
C ASN A 322 -20.60 1.06 6.62
N ALA A 323 -20.63 0.62 5.37
CA ALA A 323 -19.42 0.17 4.66
C ALA A 323 -18.36 1.26 4.55
N THR A 324 -18.76 2.54 4.48
CA THR A 324 -17.85 3.67 4.41
C THR A 324 -17.17 3.89 5.76
N GLU A 325 -17.91 3.87 6.87
CA GLU A 325 -17.32 3.97 8.21
C GLU A 325 -16.39 2.80 8.54
N HIS A 326 -16.79 1.56 8.20
CA HIS A 326 -15.92 0.39 8.36
C HIS A 326 -14.59 0.57 7.62
N VAL A 327 -14.62 1.13 6.42
CA VAL A 327 -13.41 1.42 5.65
C VAL A 327 -12.58 2.53 6.26
N LEU A 328 -13.19 3.58 6.83
CA LEU A 328 -12.46 4.62 7.54
C LEU A 328 -11.70 4.05 8.75
N ASN A 329 -12.35 3.18 9.53
CA ASN A 329 -11.71 2.51 10.66
C ASN A 329 -10.62 1.54 10.20
N PHE A 330 -10.90 0.72 9.18
CA PHE A 330 -9.91 -0.17 8.57
C PHE A 330 -8.67 0.57 8.06
N LEU A 331 -8.84 1.70 7.37
CA LEU A 331 -7.72 2.52 6.89
C LEU A 331 -6.96 3.18 8.04
N THR A 332 -7.65 3.52 9.12
CA THR A 332 -7.01 4.02 10.33
C THR A 332 -6.14 2.94 10.97
N ASP A 333 -6.62 1.71 11.05
CA ASP A 333 -5.82 0.60 11.61
C ASP A 333 -4.58 0.34 10.76
N VAL A 334 -4.72 0.27 9.43
CA VAL A 334 -3.56 0.13 8.53
C VAL A 334 -2.59 1.29 8.71
N TYR A 335 -3.09 2.52 8.84
CA TYR A 335 -2.27 3.70 9.07
C TYR A 335 -1.49 3.59 10.39
N LEU A 336 -2.17 3.30 11.51
CA LEU A 336 -1.56 3.20 12.84
C LEU A 336 -0.59 2.02 12.94
N LEU A 337 -0.93 0.85 12.39
CA LEU A 337 -0.01 -0.27 12.33
C LEU A 337 1.25 0.06 11.52
N SER A 338 1.14 0.88 10.46
CA SER A 338 2.28 1.29 9.65
C SER A 338 3.20 2.31 10.33
N GLU A 339 2.77 2.98 11.40
CA GLU A 339 3.65 3.83 12.23
C GLU A 339 4.32 3.07 13.39
N ALA A 340 3.91 1.82 13.64
CA ALA A 340 4.44 1.03 14.75
C ALA A 340 5.96 0.80 14.64
N THR A 341 6.61 0.61 15.78
CA THR A 341 8.05 0.33 15.92
C THR A 341 8.43 -1.06 15.45
N TYR A 342 7.58 -2.04 15.71
CA TYR A 342 7.64 -3.35 15.11
C TYR A 342 6.23 -3.78 14.74
N PHE A 343 6.10 -4.61 13.71
CA PHE A 343 4.81 -5.16 13.30
C PHE A 343 4.82 -6.69 13.31
N VAL A 344 3.77 -7.28 13.87
CA VAL A 344 3.51 -8.72 13.84
C VAL A 344 2.15 -8.98 13.21
N GLY A 345 2.12 -9.78 12.15
CA GLY A 345 0.89 -10.14 11.45
C GLY A 345 1.01 -11.44 10.67
N THR A 346 0.10 -11.65 9.72
CA THR A 346 0.11 -12.81 8.82
C THR A 346 0.41 -12.39 7.38
N GLN A 347 1.39 -13.03 6.74
CA GLN A 347 1.78 -12.73 5.35
C GLN A 347 0.72 -13.16 4.33
N SER A 348 -0.12 -14.13 4.69
CA SER A 348 -1.24 -14.57 3.86
C SER A 348 -2.39 -13.55 3.83
N SER A 349 -2.34 -12.50 4.67
CA SER A 349 -3.26 -11.38 4.62
C SER A 349 -2.69 -10.25 3.76
N ASN A 350 -3.47 -9.77 2.78
CA ASN A 350 -3.11 -8.58 2.01
C ASN A 350 -3.02 -7.34 2.91
N VAL A 351 -3.75 -7.28 4.02
CA VAL A 351 -3.65 -6.22 5.03
C VAL A 351 -2.27 -6.26 5.69
N GLY A 352 -1.82 -7.45 6.09
CA GLY A 352 -0.47 -7.67 6.59
C GLY A 352 0.55 -7.14 5.59
N ASN A 353 0.55 -7.62 4.34
CA ASN A 353 1.51 -7.16 3.33
C ASN A 353 1.50 -5.63 3.13
N ALA A 354 0.33 -4.99 3.08
CA ALA A 354 0.22 -3.54 2.89
C ALA A 354 0.81 -2.75 4.07
N VAL A 355 0.54 -3.16 5.32
CA VAL A 355 1.12 -2.52 6.51
C VAL A 355 2.64 -2.59 6.47
N ILE A 356 3.17 -3.75 6.10
CA ILE A 356 4.61 -4.03 6.02
C ILE A 356 5.27 -3.14 4.95
N GLU A 357 4.66 -3.09 3.77
CA GLU A 357 5.11 -2.24 2.66
C GLU A 357 5.09 -0.75 3.03
N LEU A 358 4.03 -0.28 3.71
CA LEU A 358 3.90 1.11 4.16
C LEU A 358 4.92 1.46 5.26
N LEU A 359 5.12 0.58 6.22
CA LEU A 359 6.09 0.75 7.29
C LEU A 359 7.49 0.91 6.71
N CYS A 360 7.89 0.03 5.78
CA CYS A 360 9.17 0.11 5.09
C CYS A 360 9.31 1.42 4.30
N ALA A 361 8.25 1.83 3.60
CA ALA A 361 8.23 3.09 2.87
C ALA A 361 8.41 4.30 3.80
N ARG A 362 7.74 4.33 4.96
CA ARG A 362 7.86 5.44 5.92
C ARG A 362 9.27 5.57 6.49
N ARG A 363 9.93 4.44 6.77
CA ARG A 363 11.29 4.41 7.31
C ARG A 363 12.37 4.71 6.29
N GLY A 364 12.04 4.70 5.00
CA GLY A 364 13.03 4.76 3.94
C GLY A 364 14.01 3.59 4.01
N SER A 365 13.51 2.40 4.38
CA SER A 365 14.31 1.19 4.51
C SER A 365 13.48 -0.04 4.19
N ILE A 366 14.07 -0.97 3.43
CA ILE A 366 13.53 -2.33 3.26
C ILE A 366 13.87 -3.27 4.42
N LYS A 367 14.63 -2.80 5.42
CA LYS A 367 14.88 -3.61 6.61
C LYS A 367 13.57 -3.83 7.35
N TRP A 368 13.11 -5.07 7.29
CA TRP A 368 11.88 -5.51 7.92
C TRP A 368 12.03 -5.53 9.45
N PRO A 369 11.36 -4.63 10.19
CA PRO A 369 11.38 -4.61 11.64
C PRO A 369 10.15 -5.36 12.13
N GLY A 370 10.09 -6.67 11.92
CA GLY A 370 8.95 -7.46 12.34
C GLY A 370 9.11 -8.93 12.07
N CYS A 371 8.02 -9.67 12.30
CA CYS A 371 7.97 -11.11 12.09
C CYS A 371 6.55 -11.54 11.72
N PHE A 372 6.44 -12.65 10.98
CA PHE A 372 5.15 -13.23 10.64
C PHE A 372 4.78 -14.34 11.63
N ALA A 373 3.55 -14.35 12.12
CA ALA A 373 3.11 -15.37 13.07
C ALA A 373 3.19 -16.81 12.52
N ASN A 374 3.18 -16.97 11.18
CA ASN A 374 3.18 -18.27 10.50
C ASN A 374 4.52 -19.02 10.58
N THR A 375 5.63 -18.37 10.97
CA THR A 375 6.96 -19.00 10.96
C THR A 375 7.20 -20.05 12.06
N LEU A 376 6.29 -20.19 13.04
CA LEU A 376 6.46 -21.11 14.19
C LEU A 376 5.93 -22.53 14.00
N ASP A 377 5.17 -22.85 12.94
CA ASP A 377 4.51 -24.17 12.79
C ASP A 377 5.44 -25.28 12.28
N GLY A 378 6.76 -25.18 12.51
CA GLY A 378 7.70 -26.20 12.03
C GLY A 378 7.83 -26.31 10.51
N VAL A 379 7.15 -25.45 9.74
CA VAL A 379 7.52 -25.15 8.35
C VAL A 379 8.86 -24.44 8.43
N LYS A 380 9.94 -25.22 8.40
CA LYS A 380 11.32 -24.74 8.32
C LYS A 380 11.45 -23.88 7.07
N PHE A 381 11.23 -22.59 7.19
CA PHE A 381 11.99 -21.63 6.42
C PHE A 381 13.38 -21.66 7.03
N SER A 382 14.35 -22.21 6.29
CA SER A 382 15.72 -22.42 6.78
C SER A 382 16.27 -21.14 7.42
N SER A 383 17.16 -21.31 8.40
CA SER A 383 17.87 -20.26 9.13
C SER A 383 18.67 -19.27 8.25
N ALA A 384 18.63 -19.40 6.92
CA ALA A 384 19.05 -18.38 5.95
C ALA A 384 18.10 -17.16 5.85
N ASN A 385 16.93 -17.18 6.52
CA ASN A 385 15.89 -16.14 6.35
C ASN A 385 15.87 -15.03 7.42
N HIS A 386 16.87 -14.96 8.29
CA HIS A 386 17.00 -13.88 9.28
C HIS A 386 17.97 -12.76 8.87
N GLY A 387 18.75 -12.93 7.81
CA GLY A 387 19.36 -11.82 7.07
C GLY A 387 18.59 -11.66 5.76
N LEU A 388 17.78 -10.61 5.63
CA LEU A 388 16.92 -10.30 4.47
C LEU A 388 17.19 -11.12 3.18
N LEU A 389 16.41 -12.20 3.00
CA LEU A 389 16.16 -12.87 1.72
C LEU A 389 17.42 -13.36 0.96
N ASP A 390 18.03 -14.46 1.40
CA ASP A 390 19.04 -15.22 0.63
C ASP A 390 18.47 -16.55 0.07
N GLY A 391 17.20 -16.53 -0.38
CA GLY A 391 16.55 -17.67 -1.04
C GLY A 391 15.97 -17.31 -2.42
N PRO A 392 16.25 -18.09 -3.49
CA PRO A 392 15.88 -17.72 -4.87
C PRO A 392 14.42 -18.00 -5.29
N HIS A 393 13.50 -18.33 -4.39
CA HIS A 393 12.13 -18.71 -4.78
C HIS A 393 11.05 -17.92 -4.05
N TRP A 394 10.60 -16.84 -4.68
CA TRP A 394 9.25 -16.32 -4.53
C TRP A 394 8.33 -16.97 -5.57
N SER A 395 8.07 -18.28 -5.48
CA SER A 395 6.88 -18.86 -6.13
C SER A 395 5.78 -18.95 -5.09
N ARG A 396 4.70 -18.17 -5.30
CA ARG A 396 3.42 -18.47 -4.69
C ARG A 396 2.84 -19.67 -5.45
N ASP A 397 3.22 -20.88 -5.06
CA ASP A 397 2.46 -22.08 -5.42
C ASP A 397 1.33 -22.26 -4.40
N ARG A 398 0.19 -21.66 -4.73
CA ARG A 398 -1.14 -22.25 -4.58
C ARG A 398 -1.95 -21.91 -5.82
#